data_AF-A0A1L7NKY5-F1
#
_entry.id   AF-A0A1L7NKY5-F1
#
_cell.length_a   1.000
_cell.length_b   1.000
_cell.length_c   1.000
_cell.angle_alpha   90.00
_cell.angle_beta   90.00
_cell.angle_gamma   90.00
#
_symmetry.space_group_name_H-M   'P 1'
#
loop_
_entity.id
_entity.type
_entity.pdbx_description
1 polymer ?
#
loop_
_entity_poly.entity_id
_entity_poly.type
_entity_poly.pdbx_seq_one_letter_code
_entity_poly.pdbx_strand_id
1 'polypeptide(L)'
;MKHAPVLFAFVCLLAGCDRRQALSVDALAANPTRLHALRAQCRHGEHDGAFCAQVAQADLRRLLSGQAGPDEYQTLADLPPIPASFDGPDAPLEERP
;
A
#
# COMPACT_ATOMS: atom_id res chain seq x y z
N MET A 1 -6.02 36.06 28.37
CA MET A 1 -5.22 34.81 28.34
C MET A 1 -5.98 33.54 28.77
N LYS A 2 -7.31 33.55 28.97
CA LYS A 2 -8.05 32.37 29.49
C LYS A 2 -8.35 31.29 28.43
N HIS A 3 -8.29 31.62 27.15
CA HIS A 3 -8.61 30.70 26.05
C HIS A 3 -7.39 29.94 25.52
N ALA A 4 -6.18 30.31 25.91
CA ALA A 4 -4.94 29.64 25.50
C ALA A 4 -4.94 28.12 25.78
N PRO A 5 -5.36 27.62 26.97
CA PRO A 5 -5.37 26.18 27.22
C PRO A 5 -6.45 25.44 26.40
N VAL A 6 -7.59 26.09 26.14
CA VAL A 6 -8.68 25.50 25.33
C VAL A 6 -8.26 25.40 23.87
N LEU A 7 -7.65 26.45 23.33
CA LEU A 7 -7.11 26.46 21.97
C LEU A 7 -5.99 25.42 21.81
N PHE A 8 -5.09 25.32 22.79
CA PHE A 8 -4.03 24.31 22.78
C PHE A 8 -4.59 22.88 22.78
N ALA A 9 -5.56 22.58 23.67
CA ALA A 9 -6.22 21.28 23.70
C ALA A 9 -6.92 20.96 22.36
N PHE A 10 -7.58 21.94 21.75
CA PHE A 10 -8.25 21.76 20.46
C PHE A 10 -7.26 21.46 19.32
N VAL A 11 -6.13 22.16 19.28
CA VAL A 11 -5.06 21.91 18.29
C VAL A 11 -4.46 20.51 18.49
N CYS A 12 -4.22 20.07 19.72
CA CYS A 12 -3.73 18.72 20.01
C CYS A 12 -4.72 17.63 19.55
N LEU A 13 -6.02 17.84 19.74
CA LEU A 13 -7.06 16.91 19.31
C LEU A 13 -7.13 16.80 17.78
N LEU A 14 -7.10 17.94 17.07
CA LEU A 14 -7.12 17.97 15.61
C LEU A 14 -5.88 17.28 15.02
N ALA A 15 -4.69 17.56 15.54
CA ALA A 15 -3.45 16.91 15.11
C ALA A 15 -3.48 15.38 15.32
N GLY A 16 -4.16 14.90 16.36
CA GLY A 16 -4.37 13.48 16.60
C GLY A 16 -5.33 12.82 15.59
N CYS A 17 -6.41 13.53 15.22
CA CYS A 17 -7.34 13.08 14.18
C CYS A 17 -6.67 13.00 12.81
N ASP A 18 -5.89 14.02 12.44
CA ASP A 18 -5.15 14.02 11.17
C ASP A 18 -4.19 12.83 11.06
N ARG A 19 -3.52 12.45 12.15
CA ARG A 19 -2.62 11.29 12.16
C ARG A 19 -3.38 9.97 11.94
N ARG A 20 -4.56 9.80 12.55
CA ARG A 20 -5.42 8.62 12.31
C ARG A 20 -6.00 8.61 10.90
N GLN A 21 -6.48 9.76 10.43
CA GLN A 21 -7.00 9.93 9.08
C GLN A 21 -5.92 9.60 8.05
N ALA A 22 -4.70 10.12 8.23
CA ALA A 22 -3.55 9.88 7.35
C ALA A 22 -3.09 8.42 7.32
N LEU A 23 -3.49 7.59 8.28
CA LEU A 23 -3.22 6.15 8.28
C LEU A 23 -4.43 5.31 7.86
N SER A 24 -5.59 5.92 7.61
CA SER A 24 -6.78 5.19 7.15
C SER A 24 -6.58 4.57 5.77
N VAL A 25 -7.30 3.47 5.51
CA VAL A 25 -7.29 2.79 4.20
C VAL A 25 -7.66 3.75 3.07
N ASP A 26 -8.67 4.60 3.29
CA ASP A 26 -9.14 5.58 2.29
C ASP A 26 -8.09 6.64 1.99
N ALA A 27 -7.52 7.25 3.02
CA ALA A 27 -6.48 8.25 2.82
C ALA A 27 -5.24 7.65 2.14
N LEU A 28 -4.91 6.41 2.46
CA LEU A 28 -3.77 5.75 1.85
C LEU A 28 -4.04 5.35 0.39
N ALA A 29 -5.24 4.87 0.07
CA ALA A 29 -5.68 4.58 -1.30
C ALA A 29 -5.75 5.85 -2.19
N ALA A 30 -5.93 7.02 -1.58
CA ALA A 30 -5.88 8.30 -2.29
C ALA A 30 -4.46 8.84 -2.52
N ASN A 31 -3.43 8.25 -1.90
CA ASN A 31 -2.04 8.72 -1.96
C ASN A 31 -1.09 7.64 -2.51
N PRO A 32 -0.95 7.51 -3.85
CA PRO A 32 -0.25 6.38 -4.49
C PRO A 32 1.24 6.31 -4.13
N THR A 33 1.94 7.44 -4.10
CA THR A 33 3.39 7.50 -3.79
C THR A 33 3.69 6.98 -2.38
N ARG A 34 2.89 7.41 -1.40
CA ARG A 34 3.02 6.97 -0.01
C ARG A 34 2.66 5.50 0.15
N LEU A 35 1.61 5.06 -0.51
CA LEU A 35 1.16 3.67 -0.51
C LEU A 35 2.22 2.74 -1.13
N HIS A 36 2.87 3.15 -2.23
CA HIS A 36 3.96 2.40 -2.85
C HIS A 36 5.15 2.23 -1.91
N ALA A 37 5.59 3.33 -1.26
CA ALA A 37 6.67 3.28 -0.28
C ALA A 37 6.35 2.32 0.90
N LEU A 38 5.15 2.41 1.48
CA LEU A 38 4.74 1.54 2.57
C LEU A 38 4.65 0.07 2.16
N ARG A 39 4.25 -0.23 0.92
CA ARG A 39 4.31 -1.60 0.39
C ARG A 39 5.72 -2.14 0.35
N ALA A 40 6.68 -1.35 -0.12
CA ALA A 40 8.08 -1.75 -0.15
C ALA A 40 8.56 -2.05 1.28
N GLN A 41 8.28 -1.17 2.24
CA GLN A 41 8.66 -1.35 3.64
C GLN A 41 8.04 -2.62 4.25
N CYS A 42 6.77 -2.90 3.97
CA CYS A 42 6.12 -4.13 4.39
C CYS A 42 6.75 -5.40 3.79
N ARG A 43 7.20 -5.35 2.53
CA ARG A 43 7.94 -6.48 1.92
C ARG A 43 9.31 -6.71 2.55
N HIS A 44 9.95 -5.64 3.04
CA HIS A 44 11.22 -5.72 3.77
C HIS A 44 11.03 -6.08 5.26
N GLY A 45 9.79 -6.24 5.74
CA GLY A 45 9.50 -6.62 7.12
C GLY A 45 9.69 -5.49 8.14
N GLU A 46 9.60 -4.23 7.70
CA GLU A 46 9.82 -3.06 8.59
C GLU A 46 8.63 -2.74 9.51
N HIS A 47 7.44 -3.31 9.24
CA HIS A 47 6.21 -3.04 9.98
C HIS A 47 5.53 -4.34 10.43
N ASP A 48 4.62 -4.23 11.41
CA ASP A 48 3.84 -5.35 11.89
C ASP A 48 2.80 -5.85 10.86
N GLY A 49 2.33 -7.08 11.04
CA GLY A 49 1.40 -7.73 10.11
C GLY A 49 0.03 -7.06 10.02
N ALA A 50 -0.48 -6.46 11.10
CA ALA A 50 -1.78 -5.80 11.09
C ALA A 50 -1.72 -4.49 10.28
N PHE A 51 -0.65 -3.73 10.47
CA PHE A 51 -0.36 -2.55 9.65
C PHE A 51 -0.18 -2.93 8.18
N CYS A 52 0.61 -3.97 7.88
CA CYS A 52 0.82 -4.41 6.51
C CYS A 52 -0.46 -4.95 5.86
N ALA A 53 -1.37 -5.57 6.62
CA ALA A 53 -2.69 -5.95 6.12
C ALA A 53 -3.53 -4.71 5.75
N GLN A 54 -3.45 -3.63 6.53
CA GLN A 54 -4.13 -2.37 6.22
C GLN A 54 -3.57 -1.70 4.95
N VAL A 55 -2.25 -1.72 4.77
CA VAL A 55 -1.57 -1.25 3.55
C VAL A 55 -2.02 -2.08 2.34
N ALA A 56 -2.10 -3.41 2.48
CA ALA A 56 -2.61 -4.30 1.43
C ALA A 56 -4.09 -4.03 1.10
N GLN A 57 -4.92 -3.72 2.09
CA GLN A 57 -6.31 -3.34 1.85
C GLN A 57 -6.42 -2.01 1.09
N ALA A 58 -5.57 -1.03 1.39
CA ALA A 58 -5.50 0.23 0.66
C ALA A 58 -5.06 0.02 -0.79
N ASP A 59 -4.13 -0.91 -1.03
CA ASP A 59 -3.77 -1.35 -2.38
C ASP A 59 -4.96 -1.85 -3.17
N LEU A 60 -5.64 -2.85 -2.61
CA LEU A 60 -6.75 -3.51 -3.27
C LEU A 60 -7.85 -2.51 -3.58
N ARG A 61 -8.17 -1.61 -2.63
CA ARG A 61 -9.16 -0.55 -2.86
C ARG A 61 -8.78 0.37 -4.02
N ARG A 62 -7.50 0.73 -4.12
CA ARG A 62 -7.01 1.57 -5.22
C ARG A 62 -7.01 0.84 -6.56
N LEU A 63 -6.55 -0.41 -6.60
CA LEU A 63 -6.60 -1.24 -7.80
C LEU A 63 -8.04 -1.34 -8.33
N LEU A 64 -9.00 -1.56 -7.43
CA LEU A 64 -10.42 -1.70 -7.77
C LEU A 64 -11.11 -0.38 -8.07
N SER A 65 -10.53 0.78 -7.73
CA SER A 65 -11.15 2.08 -8.03
C SER A 65 -10.99 2.50 -9.49
N GLY A 66 -10.08 1.85 -10.24
CA GLY A 66 -9.77 2.23 -11.61
C GLY A 66 -9.07 3.60 -11.75
N GLN A 67 -8.65 4.22 -10.63
CA GLN A 67 -7.95 5.51 -10.62
C GLN A 67 -6.44 5.36 -10.76
N ALA A 68 -5.95 4.16 -11.06
CA ALA A 68 -4.53 3.91 -11.19
C ALA A 68 -3.99 4.43 -12.54
N GLY A 69 -2.88 5.15 -12.49
CA GLY A 69 -2.20 5.68 -13.67
C GLY A 69 -1.20 4.67 -14.25
N PRO A 70 -0.79 4.83 -15.54
CA PRO A 70 0.24 4.00 -16.15
C PRO A 70 1.61 4.11 -15.45
N ASP A 71 1.83 5.22 -14.78
CA ASP A 71 3.01 5.58 -13.98
C ASP A 71 2.97 5.00 -12.55
N GLU A 72 1.88 4.32 -12.17
CA GLU A 72 1.70 3.80 -10.81
C GLU A 72 2.11 2.33 -10.62
N TYR A 73 2.07 1.56 -11.69
CA TYR A 73 2.54 0.18 -11.71
C TYR A 73 3.91 0.10 -12.37
N GLN A 74 4.63 -0.98 -12.06
CA GLN A 74 5.96 -1.22 -12.62
C GLN A 74 5.91 -1.11 -14.14
N THR A 75 6.88 -0.41 -14.70
CA THR A 75 6.99 -0.31 -16.15
C THR A 75 7.33 -1.67 -16.70
N LEU A 76 7.05 -1.89 -17.99
CA LEU A 76 7.36 -3.18 -18.63
C LEU A 76 8.84 -3.56 -18.50
N ALA A 77 9.73 -2.57 -18.34
CA ALA A 77 11.16 -2.78 -18.14
C ALA A 77 11.53 -3.29 -16.74
N ASP A 78 10.67 -3.05 -15.75
CA ASP A 78 10.90 -3.47 -14.36
C ASP A 78 10.30 -4.87 -14.07
N LEU A 79 9.43 -5.36 -14.96
CA LEU A 79 8.85 -6.69 -14.83
C LEU A 79 9.93 -7.79 -14.99
N PRO A 80 9.83 -8.88 -14.21
CA PRO A 80 10.69 -10.04 -14.43
C PRO A 80 10.49 -10.58 -15.85
N PRO A 81 11.52 -11.23 -16.43
CA PRO A 81 11.40 -11.82 -17.76
C PRO A 81 10.23 -12.80 -17.78
N ILE A 82 9.48 -12.78 -18.89
CA ILE A 82 8.35 -13.69 -19.08
C ILE A 82 8.91 -15.13 -19.06
N PRO A 83 8.41 -16.01 -18.18
CA PRO A 83 8.85 -17.39 -18.15
C PRO A 83 8.45 -18.11 -19.46
N ALA A 84 9.29 -19.04 -19.90
CA ALA A 84 9.07 -19.77 -21.16
C ALA A 84 7.80 -20.63 -21.15
N SER A 85 7.38 -21.10 -19.98
CA SER A 85 6.15 -21.84 -19.75
C SER A 85 5.60 -21.53 -18.34
N PHE A 86 4.34 -21.87 -18.10
CA PHE A 86 3.73 -21.75 -16.78
C PHE A 86 4.37 -22.68 -15.75
N ASP A 87 4.66 -23.92 -16.17
CA ASP A 87 5.20 -24.96 -15.28
C ASP A 87 6.68 -24.74 -14.92
N GLY A 88 7.36 -23.81 -15.60
CA GLY A 88 8.79 -23.57 -15.40
C GLY A 88 9.66 -24.72 -15.93
N PRO A 89 10.99 -24.53 -15.94
CA PRO A 89 11.91 -25.53 -16.50
C PRO A 89 12.04 -26.79 -15.64
N ASP A 90 11.68 -26.72 -14.36
CA ASP A 90 11.88 -27.79 -13.38
C ASP A 90 10.60 -28.60 -13.11
N ALA A 91 9.48 -28.25 -13.76
CA ALA A 91 8.28 -29.05 -13.63
C ALA A 91 8.50 -30.43 -14.24
N PRO A 92 8.14 -31.50 -13.51
CA PRO A 92 8.04 -32.82 -14.10
C PRO A 92 7.11 -32.74 -15.31
N LEU A 93 7.60 -33.15 -16.49
CA LEU A 93 6.75 -33.36 -17.65
C LEU A 93 5.73 -34.43 -17.26
N GLU A 94 4.49 -34.01 -16.97
CA GLU A 94 3.39 -34.95 -16.80
C GLU A 94 3.20 -35.69 -18.13
N GLU A 95 3.52 -36.98 -18.12
CA GLU A 95 3.31 -37.87 -19.26
C GLU A 95 1.80 -38.10 -19.38
N ARG A 96 1.19 -37.42 -20.36
CA ARG A 96 -0.24 -37.58 -20.63
C ARG A 96 -0.53 -39.02 -21.09
N PRO A 97 -1.60 -39.64 -20.56
CA PRO A 97 -1.99 -41.01 -20.91
C PRO A 97 -2.46 -41.15 -22.36
#